data_AF-A0A7K1C4K7-F1
#
_entry.id   AF-A0A7K1C4K7-F1
#
_cell.length_a   1.000
_cell.length_b   1.000
_cell.length_c   1.000
_cell.angle_alpha   90.00
_cell.angle_beta   90.00
_cell.angle_gamma   90.00
#
_symmetry.space_group_name_H-M   'P 1'
#
loop_
_entity.id
_entity.type
_entity.pdbx_description
1 polymer ?
#
loop_
_entity_poly.entity_id
_entity_poly.type
_entity_poly.pdbx_seq_one_letter_code
_entity_poly.pdbx_strand_id
1 'polypeptide(L)' 'KAKAEDGRVAIRNIRRKGNSDIEALKDTSEDEVSRAEKEIDNLTKLHIDAIDEALKKKEAELLEV' A
#
# COMPACT_ATOMS: atom_id res chain seq x y z
N LYS A 1 -0.91 6.49 -16.50
CA LYS A 1 -2.13 5.82 -15.97
C LYS A 1 -1.96 4.30 -15.77
N ALA A 2 -1.72 3.47 -16.80
CA ALA A 2 -1.60 2.01 -16.64
C ALA A 2 -0.59 1.57 -15.56
N LYS A 3 0.65 2.07 -15.61
CA LYS A 3 1.68 1.76 -14.60
C LYS A 3 1.29 2.13 -13.16
N ALA A 4 0.52 3.19 -12.97
CA ALA A 4 0.06 3.59 -11.63
C ALA A 4 -1.00 2.61 -11.13
N GLU A 5 -1.90 2.13 -12.00
CA GLU A 5 -2.88 1.11 -11.63
C GLU A 5 -2.21 -0.23 -11.30
N ASP A 6 -1.22 -0.65 -12.10
CA ASP A 6 -0.43 -1.86 -11.82
C ASP A 6 0.24 -1.77 -10.44
N GLY A 7 0.81 -0.60 -10.11
CA GLY A 7 1.40 -0.34 -8.80
C GLY A 7 0.38 -0.43 -7.66
N ARG A 8 -0.82 0.16 -7.82
CA ARG A 8 -1.89 0.05 -6.81
C ARG A 8 -2.38 -1.38 -6.64
N VAL A 9 -2.51 -2.14 -7.72
CA VAL A 9 -2.88 -3.56 -7.68
C VAL A 9 -1.82 -4.37 -6.92
N ALA A 10 -0.53 -4.14 -7.20
CA ALA A 10 0.56 -4.80 -6.51
C ALA A 10 0.54 -4.53 -5.00
N ILE A 11 0.37 -3.26 -4.59
CA ILE A 11 0.25 -2.89 -3.17
C ILE A 11 -0.94 -3.60 -2.50
N ARG A 12 -2.11 -3.63 -3.16
CA ARG A 12 -3.30 -4.32 -2.62
C ARG A 12 -3.06 -5.83 -2.43
N ASN A 13 -2.33 -6.46 -3.34
CA ASN A 13 -1.99 -7.88 -3.22
C ASN A 13 -1.00 -8.13 -2.07
N ILE A 14 0.00 -7.27 -1.91
CA ILE A 14 0.96 -7.34 -0.80
C ILE A 14 0.24 -7.15 0.54
N ARG A 15 -0.66 -6.16 0.64
CA ARG A 15 -1.46 -5.92 1.85
C ARG A 15 -2.28 -7.16 2.22
N ARG A 16 -2.97 -7.76 1.24
CA ARG A 16 -3.75 -9.00 1.47
C ARG A 16 -2.86 -10.11 2.02
N LYS A 17 -1.70 -10.33 1.40
CA LYS A 17 -0.75 -11.34 1.87
C LYS A 17 -0.28 -11.04 3.29
N GLY A 18 0.12 -9.79 3.57
CA GLY A 18 0.58 -9.38 4.89
C GLY A 18 -0.49 -9.57 5.97
N ASN A 19 -1.74 -9.23 5.70
CA ASN A 19 -2.84 -9.49 6.64
C ASN A 19 -3.07 -10.98 6.86
N SER A 20 -3.02 -11.80 5.81
CA SER A 20 -3.10 -13.26 5.96
C SER A 20 -1.93 -13.84 6.76
N ASP A 21 -0.72 -13.28 6.60
CA ASP A 21 0.45 -13.69 7.39
C ASP A 21 0.26 -13.31 8.88
N ILE A 22 -0.32 -12.14 9.17
CA ILE A 22 -0.67 -11.70 10.54
C ILE A 22 -1.74 -12.62 11.15
N GLU A 23 -2.82 -12.91 10.43
CA GLU A 23 -3.88 -13.82 10.88
C GLU A 23 -3.36 -15.24 11.17
N ALA A 24 -2.28 -15.66 10.49
CA ALA A 24 -1.65 -16.96 10.70
C ALA A 24 -0.73 -17.01 11.93
N LEU A 25 -0.41 -15.88 12.56
CA LEU A 25 0.39 -15.84 13.78
C LEU A 25 -0.40 -16.46 14.95
N LYS A 26 0.19 -17.48 15.55
CA LYS A 26 -0.32 -18.11 16.78
C LYS A 26 0.51 -17.61 17.97
N ASP A 27 -0.11 -17.57 19.15
CA ASP A 27 0.53 -17.20 20.42
C ASP A 27 1.13 -15.77 20.47
N THR A 28 0.58 -14.86 19.66
CA THR A 28 0.94 -13.42 19.65
C THR A 28 -0.13 -12.60 20.38
N SER A 29 0.27 -11.54 21.08
CA SER A 29 -0.67 -10.66 21.80
C SER A 29 -1.63 -9.94 20.83
N GLU A 30 -2.90 -9.80 21.20
CA GLU A 30 -3.90 -9.02 20.43
C GLU A 30 -3.44 -7.58 20.17
N ASP A 31 -2.71 -6.98 21.13
CA ASP A 31 -2.14 -5.64 20.98
C ASP A 31 -1.05 -5.58 19.90
N GLU A 32 -0.27 -6.65 19.75
CA GLU A 32 0.76 -6.73 18.71
C GLU A 32 0.14 -6.96 17.33
N VAL A 33 -0.87 -7.82 17.24
CA VAL A 33 -1.65 -8.03 16.00
C VAL A 33 -2.29 -6.72 15.55
N SER A 34 -2.99 -6.01 16.45
CA SER A 34 -3.63 -4.73 16.10
C SER A 34 -2.62 -3.65 15.69
N ARG A 35 -1.41 -3.64 16.29
CA ARG A 35 -0.33 -2.74 15.87
C ARG A 35 0.18 -3.08 14.48
N ALA A 36 0.41 -4.37 14.19
CA ALA A 36 0.91 -4.83 12.90
C ALA A 36 -0.11 -4.53 11.77
N GLU A 37 -1.40 -4.74 12.00
CA GLU A 37 -2.45 -4.40 11.03
C GLU A 37 -2.48 -2.91 10.71
N LYS A 38 -2.42 -2.05 11.75
CA LYS A 38 -2.35 -0.59 11.57
C LYS A 38 -1.11 -0.16 10.80
N GLU A 39 0.03 -0.80 11.06
CA GLU A 39 1.26 -0.50 10.35
C GLU A 39 1.16 -0.88 8.86
N ILE A 40 0.61 -2.05 8.55
CA ILE A 40 0.34 -2.48 7.17
C ILE A 40 -0.58 -1.48 6.46
N ASP A 41 -1.64 -1.01 7.11
CA ASP A 41 -2.56 -0.04 6.52
C ASP A 41 -1.89 1.32 6.29
N ASN A 42 -1.07 1.78 7.24
CA ASN A 42 -0.30 3.02 7.11
C ASN A 42 0.70 2.94 5.95
N LEU A 43 1.46 1.83 5.83
CA LEU A 43 2.38 1.60 4.73
C LEU A 43 1.66 1.53 3.39
N THR A 44 0.51 0.85 3.35
CA THR A 44 -0.33 0.78 2.15
C THR A 44 -0.76 2.17 1.71
N LYS A 45 -1.25 3.00 2.64
CA LYS A 45 -1.67 4.37 2.34
C LYS A 45 -0.49 5.20 1.83
N LEU A 46 0.64 5.18 2.54
CA LEU A 46 1.85 5.92 2.17
C LEU A 46 2.26 5.64 0.72
N HIS A 47 2.28 4.36 0.32
CA HIS A 47 2.71 4.00 -1.03
C HIS A 47 1.66 4.28 -2.11
N ILE A 48 0.36 4.21 -1.79
CA ILE A 48 -0.69 4.64 -2.72
C ILE A 48 -0.60 6.15 -2.96
N ASP A 49 -0.45 6.94 -1.90
CA ASP A 49 -0.32 8.40 -1.98
C ASP A 49 0.93 8.78 -2.82
N ALA A 50 2.05 8.07 -2.63
CA ALA A 50 3.26 8.28 -3.43
C ALA A 50 3.07 7.94 -4.91
N ILE A 51 2.31 6.89 -5.25
CA ILE A 51 1.97 6.57 -6.64
C ILE A 51 1.11 7.66 -7.26
N ASP A 52 0.13 8.16 -6.52
CA ASP A 52 -0.79 9.19 -7.00
C ASP A 52 -0.07 10.53 -7.21
N GLU A 53 0.83 10.90 -6.31
CA GLU A 53 1.68 12.08 -6.46
C GLU A 53 2.61 11.95 -7.67
N ALA A 54 3.28 10.79 -7.83
CA ALA A 54 4.15 10.54 -8.97
C ALA A 54 3.39 10.58 -10.30
N LEU A 55 2.18 10.01 -10.34
CA LEU A 55 1.32 10.08 -11.52
C LEU A 55 0.94 11.52 -11.85
N LYS A 56 0.49 12.29 -10.84
CA LYS A 56 0.10 13.69 -11.01
C LYS A 56 1.25 14.54 -11.53
N LYS A 57 2.43 14.39 -10.93
CA LYS A 57 3.64 15.10 -11.37
C LYS A 57 3.96 14.74 -12.82
N LYS A 58 3.92 13.45 -13.17
CA LYS A 58 4.24 13.03 -14.54
C LYS A 58 3.21 13.52 -15.56
N GLU A 59 1.94 13.54 -15.20
CA GLU A 59 0.89 14.10 -16.05
C GLU A 59 1.06 15.61 -16.25
N ALA A 60 1.43 16.37 -15.21
CA ALA A 60 1.75 17.79 -15.33
C ALA A 60 2.97 18.04 -16.24
N GLU A 61 4.07 17.31 -16.06
CA GLU A 61 5.25 17.38 -16.93
C GLU A 61 4.95 17.08 -18.41
N LEU A 62 3.97 16.21 -18.69
CA LEU A 62 3.56 15.87 -20.06
C LEU A 62 2.62 16.91 -20.68
N LEU A 63 1.97 17.73 -19.85
CA LEU A 63 1.06 18.79 -20.27
C LEU A 63 1.76 20.16 -20.39
N GLU A 64 2.85 20.38 -19.66
CA GLU A 64 3.80 21.47 -19.91
C GLU A 64 4.62 21.17 -21.17
N VAL A 65 3.98 21.38 -22.34
CA VAL A 65 4.64 21.48 -23.65
C VAL A 65 4.25 22.81 -24.28
#